data_AF-A0A3D1ICJ9-F1
#
_entry.id   AF-A0A3D1ICJ9-F1
#
_cell.length_a   1.000
_cell.length_b   1.000
_cell.length_c   1.000
_cell.angle_alpha   90.00
_cell.angle_beta   90.00
_cell.angle_gamma   90.00
#
_symmetry.space_group_name_H-M   'P 1'
#
loop_
_entity.id
_entity.type
_entity.pdbx_description
1 polymer ?
#
loop_
_entity_poly.entity_id
_entity_poly.type
_entity_poly.pdbx_seq_one_letter_code
_entity_poly.pdbx_strand_id
1 'polypeptide(L)'
;MFWKRIGLYLLTNLVVLLVLGAVVSITGLDTGLSAYGLNLGALLVFSAIFGFGGALISLGLSRWMAKRAFGVVVIPPHSSDPQGRWLVETVARLARNAGLPATPEVGVYASDKVNAFATGPSASRSLVAVSTGLLARLDRREVEGVLGHEVAHIANGDMVTMTLLQGVLNTFVIFLSRVLGFVIGRAVGGRGEGLVRLLAILILQVPFGILASLVVAAFSRMREFRA
;
A
#
# COMPACT_ATOMS: atom_id res chain seq x y z
N MET A 1 12.73 -12.31 -11.50
CA MET A 1 11.34 -12.04 -11.98
C MET A 1 10.68 -10.89 -11.21
N PHE A 2 10.77 -10.87 -9.88
CA PHE A 2 10.25 -9.81 -8.98
C PHE A 2 10.56 -8.36 -9.42
N TRP A 3 11.83 -8.01 -9.62
CA TRP A 3 12.26 -6.66 -10.02
C TRP A 3 11.70 -6.20 -11.37
N LYS A 4 11.54 -7.12 -12.33
CA LYS A 4 10.94 -6.79 -13.64
C LYS A 4 9.48 -6.38 -13.50
N ARG A 5 8.72 -7.05 -12.61
CA ARG A 5 7.30 -6.73 -12.36
C ARG A 5 7.14 -5.38 -11.67
N ILE A 6 7.90 -5.13 -10.61
CA ILE A 6 7.87 -3.84 -9.91
C ILE A 6 8.29 -2.70 -10.84
N GLY A 7 9.34 -2.92 -11.65
CA GLY A 7 9.77 -1.94 -12.66
C GLY A 7 8.67 -1.60 -13.67
N LEU A 8 7.91 -2.59 -14.14
CA LEU A 8 6.79 -2.37 -15.04
C LEU A 8 5.64 -1.58 -14.38
N TYR A 9 5.34 -1.87 -13.10
CA TYR A 9 4.35 -1.10 -12.35
C TYR A 9 4.80 0.35 -12.12
N LEU A 10 6.07 0.56 -11.76
CA LEU A 10 6.64 1.90 -11.63
C LEU A 10 6.56 2.67 -12.94
N LEU A 11 6.91 2.03 -14.06
CA LEU A 11 6.79 2.62 -15.39
C LEU A 11 5.33 2.96 -15.71
N THR A 12 4.40 2.04 -15.46
CA THR A 12 2.97 2.24 -15.71
C THR A 12 2.45 3.42 -14.90
N ASN A 13 2.78 3.50 -13.61
CA ASN A 13 2.39 4.59 -12.74
C ASN A 13 2.99 5.94 -13.21
N LEU A 14 4.24 5.93 -13.65
CA LEU A 14 4.88 7.11 -14.23
C LEU A 14 4.14 7.56 -15.50
N VAL A 15 3.83 6.63 -16.41
CA VAL A 15 3.08 6.90 -17.64
C VAL A 15 1.69 7.47 -17.32
N VAL A 16 0.99 6.94 -16.31
CA VAL A 16 -0.32 7.47 -15.88
C VAL A 16 -0.21 8.93 -15.44
N LEU A 17 0.82 9.27 -14.64
CA LEU A 17 1.05 10.66 -14.22
C LEU A 17 1.42 11.57 -15.40
N LEU A 18 2.22 11.08 -16.33
CA LEU A 18 2.60 11.82 -17.54
C LEU A 18 1.38 12.06 -18.44
N VAL A 19 0.52 11.07 -18.62
CA VAL A 19 -0.74 11.21 -19.37
C VAL A 19 -1.65 12.22 -18.71
N LEU A 20 -1.80 12.19 -17.37
CA LEU A 20 -2.55 13.20 -16.64
C LEU A 20 -1.99 14.60 -16.89
N GLY A 21 -0.67 14.78 -16.82
CA GLY A 21 -0.02 16.04 -17.14
C GLY A 21 -0.25 16.50 -18.58
N ALA A 22 -0.17 15.57 -19.54
CA ALA A 22 -0.42 15.84 -20.95
C ALA A 22 -1.87 16.26 -21.21
N VAL A 23 -2.85 15.58 -20.61
CA VAL A 23 -4.28 15.94 -20.70
C VAL A 23 -4.51 17.36 -20.16
N VAL A 24 -3.92 17.67 -19.01
CA VAL A 24 -4.01 19.00 -18.40
C VAL A 24 -3.41 20.10 -19.30
N SER A 25 -2.30 19.81 -19.97
CA SER A 25 -1.66 20.74 -20.90
C SER A 25 -2.45 20.90 -22.21
N ILE A 26 -2.91 19.80 -22.82
CA ILE A 26 -3.67 19.83 -24.08
C ILE A 26 -5.01 20.55 -23.93
N THR A 27 -5.66 20.40 -22.78
CA THR A 27 -6.93 21.09 -22.49
C THR A 27 -6.76 22.60 -22.20
N GLY A 28 -5.52 23.09 -22.07
CA GLY A 28 -5.23 24.49 -21.71
C GLY A 28 -5.66 24.87 -20.30
N LEU A 29 -6.04 23.89 -19.47
CA LEU A 29 -6.45 24.09 -18.08
C LEU A 29 -5.29 24.67 -17.25
N ASP A 30 -4.06 24.27 -17.56
CA ASP A 30 -2.85 24.80 -16.93
C ASP A 30 -2.69 26.30 -17.16
N THR A 31 -2.89 26.73 -18.39
CA THR A 31 -2.71 28.11 -18.84
C THR A 31 -3.83 28.99 -18.27
N GLY A 32 -5.08 28.50 -18.30
CA GLY A 32 -6.22 29.20 -17.72
C GLY A 32 -6.15 29.35 -16.20
N LEU A 33 -5.81 28.28 -15.46
CA LEU A 33 -5.75 28.32 -14.00
C LEU A 33 -4.47 28.98 -13.46
N SER A 34 -3.37 28.95 -14.21
CA SER A 34 -2.13 29.65 -13.85
C SER A 34 -2.29 31.17 -13.86
N ALA A 35 -3.10 31.72 -14.78
CA ALA A 35 -3.46 33.14 -14.76
C ALA A 35 -4.19 33.56 -13.46
N TYR A 36 -4.82 32.61 -12.79
CA TYR A 36 -5.47 32.80 -11.50
C TYR A 36 -4.58 32.42 -10.30
N GLY A 37 -3.31 32.09 -10.54
CA GLY A 37 -2.32 31.78 -9.50
C GLY A 37 -2.23 30.30 -9.12
N LEU A 38 -2.86 29.38 -9.88
CA LEU A 38 -2.73 27.93 -9.67
C LEU A 38 -1.86 27.29 -10.76
N ASN A 39 -0.65 26.88 -10.38
CA ASN A 39 0.22 26.11 -11.27
C ASN A 39 -0.11 24.61 -11.16
N LEU A 40 -0.77 24.05 -12.19
CA LEU A 40 -1.18 22.65 -12.20
C LEU A 40 0.01 21.67 -12.29
N GLY A 41 1.11 22.04 -12.94
CA GLY A 41 2.31 21.22 -12.98
C GLY A 41 2.95 21.08 -11.59
N ALA A 42 3.12 22.20 -10.89
CA ALA A 42 3.60 22.21 -9.51
C ALA A 42 2.64 21.46 -8.57
N LEU A 43 1.33 21.60 -8.77
CA LEU A 43 0.32 20.86 -8.00
C LEU A 43 0.37 19.36 -8.27
N LEU A 44 0.62 18.93 -9.51
CA LEU A 44 0.76 17.52 -9.86
C LEU A 44 2.00 16.93 -9.21
N VAL A 45 3.14 17.62 -9.27
CA VAL A 45 4.38 17.21 -8.59
C VAL A 45 4.17 17.15 -7.09
N PHE A 46 3.54 18.17 -6.49
CA PHE A 46 3.17 18.15 -5.07
C PHE A 46 2.30 16.93 -4.74
N SER A 47 1.24 16.69 -5.51
CA SER A 47 0.33 15.56 -5.29
C SER A 47 1.02 14.20 -5.47
N ALA A 48 1.98 14.11 -6.40
CA ALA A 48 2.80 12.93 -6.61
C ALA A 48 3.70 12.66 -5.40
N ILE A 49 4.40 13.68 -4.91
CA ILE A 49 5.28 13.58 -3.74
C ILE A 49 4.49 13.16 -2.50
N PHE A 50 3.33 13.76 -2.23
CA PHE A 50 2.54 13.40 -1.05
C PHE A 50 1.82 12.06 -1.21
N GLY A 51 1.30 11.76 -2.41
CA GLY A 51 0.62 10.49 -2.69
C GLY A 51 1.57 9.29 -2.59
N PHE A 52 2.70 9.33 -3.30
CA PHE A 52 3.71 8.28 -3.23
C PHE A 52 4.51 8.32 -1.95
N GLY A 53 4.89 9.50 -1.45
CA GLY A 53 5.62 9.65 -0.20
C GLY A 53 4.88 9.02 0.96
N GLY A 54 3.59 9.32 1.13
CA GLY A 54 2.76 8.70 2.16
C GLY A 54 2.68 7.18 2.01
N ALA A 55 2.49 6.68 0.79
CA ALA A 55 2.40 5.24 0.53
C ALA A 55 3.73 4.52 0.82
N LEU A 56 4.86 5.04 0.33
CA LEU A 56 6.18 4.45 0.51
C LEU A 56 6.66 4.50 1.97
N ILE A 57 6.38 5.60 2.68
CA ILE A 57 6.64 5.71 4.12
C ILE A 57 5.82 4.66 4.87
N SER A 58 4.53 4.51 4.55
CA SER A 58 3.66 3.49 5.15
C SER A 58 4.20 2.09 4.91
N LEU A 59 4.63 1.78 3.69
CA LEU A 59 5.24 0.49 3.36
C LEU A 59 6.57 0.26 4.10
N GLY A 60 7.42 1.28 4.22
CA GLY A 60 8.66 1.22 4.99
C GLY A 60 8.43 0.93 6.47
N LEU A 61 7.39 1.53 7.04
CA LEU A 61 7.02 1.36 8.44
C LEU A 61 6.14 0.13 8.71
N SER A 62 5.54 -0.47 7.67
CA SER A 62 4.54 -1.55 7.77
C SER A 62 4.94 -2.66 8.73
N ARG A 63 6.17 -3.18 8.63
CA ARG A 63 6.68 -4.25 9.50
C ARG A 63 6.78 -3.82 10.96
N TRP A 64 7.26 -2.60 11.21
CA TRP A 64 7.39 -2.06 12.57
C TRP A 64 6.00 -1.79 13.17
N MET A 65 5.11 -1.19 12.38
CA MET A 65 3.73 -0.93 12.78
C MET A 65 3.00 -2.22 13.09
N ALA A 66 3.10 -3.25 12.25
CA ALA A 66 2.44 -4.54 12.48
C ALA A 66 2.95 -5.22 13.75
N LYS A 67 4.27 -5.20 14.00
CA LYS A 67 4.83 -5.75 15.25
C LYS A 67 4.27 -5.06 16.49
N ARG A 68 4.15 -3.73 16.46
CA ARG A 68 3.61 -2.97 17.60
C ARG A 68 2.10 -3.08 17.74
N ALA A 69 1.37 -3.01 16.64
CA ALA A 69 -0.10 -3.05 16.65
C ALA A 69 -0.63 -4.40 17.14
N PHE A 70 0.02 -5.49 16.73
CA PHE A 70 -0.39 -6.84 17.12
C PHE A 70 0.41 -7.43 18.29
N GLY A 71 1.44 -6.73 18.78
CA GLY A 71 2.31 -7.27 19.84
C GLY A 71 3.05 -8.54 19.39
N VAL A 72 3.54 -8.57 18.15
CA VAL A 72 4.18 -9.74 17.56
C VAL A 72 5.49 -10.05 18.28
N VAL A 73 5.59 -11.25 18.84
CA VAL A 73 6.81 -11.82 19.40
C VAL A 73 7.54 -12.56 18.28
N VAL A 74 8.70 -12.05 17.89
CA VAL A 74 9.52 -12.66 16.83
C VAL A 74 10.20 -13.91 17.38
N ILE A 75 10.12 -15.01 16.63
CA ILE A 75 10.75 -16.28 16.99
C ILE A 75 12.22 -16.23 16.54
N PRO A 76 13.18 -16.47 17.45
CA PRO A 76 14.58 -16.58 17.07
C PRO A 76 14.82 -17.79 16.14
N PRO A 77 15.72 -17.70 15.15
CA PRO A 77 16.02 -18.81 14.24
C PRO A 77 16.43 -20.12 14.94
N HIS A 78 17.00 -20.02 16.14
CA HIS A 78 17.44 -21.15 16.97
C HIS A 78 16.60 -21.32 18.24
N SER A 79 15.29 -21.04 18.17
CA SER A 79 14.40 -21.18 19.31
C SER A 79 14.45 -22.60 19.91
N SER A 80 14.46 -22.67 21.24
CA SER A 80 14.35 -23.90 22.01
C SER A 80 12.94 -24.52 21.93
N ASP A 81 11.94 -23.69 21.62
CA ASP A 81 10.55 -24.11 21.47
C ASP A 81 10.36 -24.94 20.19
N PRO A 82 9.92 -26.22 20.29
CA PRO A 82 9.69 -27.08 19.14
C PRO A 82 8.65 -26.54 18.16
N GLN A 83 7.61 -25.85 18.65
CA GLN A 83 6.56 -25.32 17.79
C GLN A 83 7.07 -24.12 16.98
N GLY A 84 7.72 -23.18 17.65
CA GLY A 84 8.34 -22.02 17.00
C GLY A 84 9.44 -22.41 16.00
N ARG A 85 10.26 -23.41 16.34
CA ARG A 85 11.27 -23.94 15.41
C ARG A 85 10.63 -24.50 14.14
N TRP A 86 9.59 -25.31 14.29
CA TRP A 86 8.87 -25.87 13.14
C TRP A 86 8.25 -24.77 12.24
N LEU A 87 7.72 -23.69 12.83
CA LEU A 87 7.19 -22.55 12.06
C LEU A 87 8.30 -21.88 11.23
N VAL A 88 9.44 -21.57 11.86
CA VAL A 88 10.59 -20.96 11.18
C VAL A 88 11.10 -21.83 10.04
N GLU A 89 11.27 -23.14 10.29
CA GLU A 89 11.73 -24.09 9.27
C GLU A 89 10.74 -24.24 8.11
N THR A 90 9.44 -24.25 8.40
CA THR A 90 8.38 -24.33 7.40
C THR A 90 8.36 -23.09 6.52
N VAL A 91 8.35 -21.89 7.11
CA VAL A 91 8.44 -20.63 6.35
C VAL A 91 9.74 -20.55 5.54
N ALA A 92 10.87 -21.01 6.11
CA ALA A 92 12.14 -21.06 5.38
C ALA A 92 12.09 -22.00 4.16
N ARG A 93 11.46 -23.17 4.29
CA ARG A 93 11.25 -24.11 3.19
C ARG A 93 10.36 -23.49 2.11
N LEU A 94 9.22 -22.92 2.49
CA LEU A 94 8.28 -22.27 1.58
C LEU A 94 8.93 -21.08 0.85
N ALA A 95 9.68 -20.24 1.57
CA ALA A 95 10.41 -19.11 1.01
C ALA A 95 11.44 -19.55 -0.03
N ARG A 96 12.19 -20.62 0.24
CA ARG A 96 13.13 -21.19 -0.73
C ARG A 96 12.43 -21.73 -1.97
N ASN A 97 11.33 -22.48 -1.79
CA ASN A 97 10.55 -23.03 -2.89
C ASN A 97 9.93 -21.93 -3.77
N ALA A 98 9.53 -20.81 -3.16
CA ALA A 98 9.01 -19.64 -3.85
C ALA A 98 10.11 -18.73 -4.47
N GLY A 99 11.39 -19.07 -4.29
CA GLY A 99 12.52 -18.31 -4.83
C GLY A 99 12.72 -16.93 -4.19
N LEU A 100 12.34 -16.78 -2.90
CA LEU A 100 12.56 -15.54 -2.17
C LEU A 100 14.07 -15.30 -1.92
N PRO A 101 14.53 -14.04 -1.97
CA PRO A 101 15.93 -13.69 -1.74
C PRO A 101 16.36 -13.83 -0.27
N ALA A 102 15.41 -13.81 0.67
CA ALA A 102 15.65 -14.05 2.09
C ALA A 102 14.43 -14.70 2.72
N THR A 103 14.64 -15.41 3.83
CA THR A 103 13.55 -15.95 4.63
C THR A 103 12.84 -14.82 5.38
N PRO A 104 11.50 -14.71 5.31
CA PRO A 104 10.75 -13.77 6.12
C PRO A 104 11.00 -13.97 7.62
N GLU A 105 10.98 -12.90 8.41
CA GLU A 105 10.91 -13.05 9.86
C GLU A 105 9.61 -13.77 10.24
N VAL A 106 9.66 -14.62 11.26
CA VAL A 106 8.49 -15.35 11.73
C VAL A 106 8.15 -14.90 13.14
N GLY A 107 6.88 -14.62 13.39
CA GLY A 107 6.42 -14.21 14.71
C GLY A 107 5.07 -14.80 15.09
N VAL A 108 4.78 -14.75 16.39
CA VAL A 108 3.49 -15.15 16.95
C VAL A 108 2.90 -13.96 17.68
N TYR A 109 1.58 -13.81 17.61
CA TYR A 109 0.87 -12.79 18.36
C TYR A 109 -0.35 -13.37 19.10
N ALA A 110 -0.68 -12.77 20.23
CA ALA A 110 -1.78 -13.20 21.07
C ALA A 110 -3.11 -12.81 20.43
N SER A 111 -3.88 -13.80 19.96
CA SER A 111 -5.26 -13.65 19.52
C SER A 111 -5.93 -15.02 19.48
N ASP A 112 -7.19 -15.07 19.88
CA ASP A 112 -8.05 -16.25 19.82
C ASP A 112 -8.61 -16.53 18.42
N LYS A 113 -8.49 -15.58 17.49
CA LYS A 113 -8.93 -15.73 16.10
C LYS A 113 -7.96 -16.63 15.32
N VAL A 114 -8.47 -17.39 14.35
CA VAL A 114 -7.64 -18.13 13.40
C VAL A 114 -7.18 -17.15 12.32
N ASN A 115 -5.94 -16.68 12.41
CA ASN A 115 -5.41 -15.71 11.45
C ASN A 115 -3.89 -15.80 11.30
N ALA A 116 -3.42 -15.55 10.09
CA ALA A 116 -2.03 -15.27 9.75
C ALA A 116 -1.98 -14.01 8.89
N PHE A 117 -0.83 -13.37 8.80
CA PHE A 117 -0.61 -12.29 7.84
C PHE A 117 0.86 -12.14 7.47
N ALA A 118 1.11 -11.69 6.25
CA ALA A 118 2.41 -11.24 5.77
C ALA A 118 2.49 -9.72 5.60
N THR A 119 3.62 -9.12 5.99
CA THR A 119 3.88 -7.70 5.73
C THR A 119 5.37 -7.38 5.55
N GLY A 120 5.71 -6.30 4.86
CA GLY A 120 7.07 -5.77 4.79
C GLY A 120 7.39 -5.02 3.50
N PRO A 121 8.40 -4.13 3.54
CA PRO A 121 8.73 -3.25 2.43
C PRO A 121 9.32 -3.94 1.20
N SER A 122 9.80 -5.17 1.35
CA SER A 122 10.38 -5.94 0.23
C SER A 122 10.41 -7.42 0.58
N ALA A 123 10.59 -8.26 -0.45
CA ALA A 123 10.78 -9.70 -0.30
C ALA A 123 11.97 -10.08 0.60
N SER A 124 12.99 -9.22 0.71
CA SER A 124 14.15 -9.41 1.59
C SER A 124 13.93 -8.90 3.02
N ARG A 125 12.87 -8.13 3.27
CA ARG A 125 12.55 -7.53 4.57
C ARG A 125 11.06 -7.73 4.90
N SER A 126 10.59 -8.96 4.82
CA SER A 126 9.22 -9.36 5.15
C SER A 126 9.11 -9.99 6.55
N LEU A 127 7.89 -10.07 7.05
CA LEU A 127 7.45 -10.70 8.29
C LEU A 127 6.21 -11.54 7.96
N VAL A 128 6.18 -12.77 8.44
CA VAL A 128 4.99 -13.61 8.52
C VAL A 128 4.65 -13.78 10.00
N ALA A 129 3.43 -13.45 10.39
CA ALA A 129 2.97 -13.58 11.77
C ALA A 129 1.74 -14.48 11.84
N VAL A 130 1.69 -15.35 12.85
CA VAL A 130 0.56 -16.26 13.10
C VAL A 130 -0.05 -16.00 14.47
N SER A 131 -1.37 -16.12 14.59
CA SER A 131 -2.04 -15.97 15.89
C SER A 131 -1.91 -17.25 16.73
N THR A 132 -1.98 -17.10 18.05
CA THR A 132 -2.09 -18.23 18.98
C THR A 132 -3.33 -19.10 18.70
N GLY A 133 -4.45 -18.49 18.28
CA GLY A 133 -5.70 -19.17 17.96
C GLY A 133 -5.62 -20.00 16.69
N LEU A 134 -4.82 -19.58 15.69
CA LEU A 134 -4.53 -20.37 14.51
C LEU A 134 -3.76 -21.64 14.88
N LEU A 135 -2.71 -21.47 15.67
CA LEU A 135 -1.86 -22.58 16.14
C LEU A 135 -2.59 -23.57 17.06
N ALA A 136 -3.64 -23.12 17.76
CA ALA A 136 -4.42 -23.96 18.66
C ALA A 136 -5.54 -24.73 17.96
N ARG A 137 -6.02 -24.26 16.80
CA ARG A 137 -7.20 -24.83 16.12
C ARG A 137 -6.88 -25.58 14.83
N LEU A 138 -5.78 -25.25 14.16
CA LEU A 138 -5.39 -25.88 12.92
C LEU A 138 -4.30 -26.92 13.15
N ASP A 139 -4.32 -27.98 12.36
CA ASP A 139 -3.23 -28.95 12.32
C ASP A 139 -2.02 -28.42 11.52
N ARG A 140 -0.88 -29.12 11.59
CA ARG A 140 0.35 -28.67 10.94
C ARG A 140 0.23 -28.54 9.41
N ARG A 141 -0.58 -29.37 8.76
CA ARG A 141 -0.76 -29.34 7.30
C ARG A 141 -1.62 -28.15 6.90
N GLU A 142 -2.68 -27.89 7.65
CA GLU A 142 -3.53 -26.72 7.46
C GLU A 142 -2.75 -25.42 7.67
N VAL A 143 -1.94 -25.34 8.73
CA VAL A 143 -1.06 -24.19 8.98
C VAL A 143 -0.02 -24.03 7.87
N GLU A 144 0.59 -25.11 7.37
CA GLU A 144 1.51 -25.04 6.24
C GLU A 144 0.84 -24.51 4.96
N GLY A 145 -0.42 -24.89 4.71
CA GLY A 145 -1.22 -24.34 3.62
C GLY A 145 -1.42 -22.83 3.74
N VAL A 146 -1.81 -22.35 4.92
CA VAL A 146 -1.98 -20.90 5.18
C VAL A 146 -0.65 -20.16 5.03
N LEU A 147 0.44 -20.68 5.59
CA LEU A 147 1.77 -20.07 5.44
C LEU A 147 2.24 -20.06 3.98
N GLY A 148 1.92 -21.11 3.21
CA GLY A 148 2.23 -21.18 1.78
C GLY A 148 1.57 -20.05 1.01
N HIS A 149 0.28 -19.80 1.29
CA HIS A 149 -0.48 -18.69 0.70
C HIS A 149 0.12 -17.31 1.06
N GLU A 150 0.43 -17.08 2.34
CA GLU A 150 1.07 -15.82 2.78
C GLU A 150 2.46 -15.60 2.14
N VAL A 151 3.25 -16.66 2.01
CA VAL A 151 4.56 -16.61 1.33
C VAL A 151 4.40 -16.33 -0.17
N ALA A 152 3.35 -16.85 -0.81
CA ALA A 152 3.05 -16.57 -2.21
C ALA A 152 2.78 -15.07 -2.44
N HIS A 153 2.06 -14.38 -1.55
CA HIS A 153 1.87 -12.93 -1.63
C HIS A 153 3.18 -12.14 -1.48
N ILE A 154 4.10 -12.60 -0.62
CA ILE A 154 5.43 -12.01 -0.50
C ILE A 154 6.20 -12.17 -1.82
N ALA A 155 6.20 -13.39 -2.39
CA ALA A 155 6.90 -13.70 -3.63
C ALA A 155 6.35 -12.94 -4.84
N ASN A 156 5.04 -12.75 -4.88
CA ASN A 156 4.35 -11.97 -5.91
C ASN A 156 4.48 -10.46 -5.72
N GLY A 157 5.02 -10.00 -4.60
CA GLY A 157 5.24 -8.57 -4.32
C GLY A 157 3.94 -7.79 -4.16
N ASP A 158 2.93 -8.42 -3.57
CA ASP A 158 1.59 -7.86 -3.38
C ASP A 158 1.63 -6.54 -2.63
N MET A 159 2.36 -6.52 -1.51
CA MET A 159 2.51 -5.32 -0.68
C MET A 159 3.07 -4.14 -1.46
N VAL A 160 4.17 -4.33 -2.19
CA VAL A 160 4.81 -3.25 -2.97
C VAL A 160 3.87 -2.78 -4.08
N THR A 161 3.28 -3.71 -4.83
CA THR A 161 2.38 -3.36 -5.94
C THR A 161 1.17 -2.59 -5.44
N MET A 162 0.59 -3.01 -4.32
CA MET A 162 -0.53 -2.36 -3.67
C MET A 162 -0.19 -0.97 -3.19
N THR A 163 0.96 -0.81 -2.55
CA THR A 163 1.45 0.50 -2.15
C THR A 163 1.65 1.43 -3.34
N LEU A 164 2.20 0.93 -4.45
CA LEU A 164 2.41 1.74 -5.65
C LEU A 164 1.08 2.17 -6.28
N LEU A 165 0.10 1.26 -6.37
CA LEU A 165 -1.25 1.59 -6.81
C LEU A 165 -1.90 2.64 -5.90
N GLN A 166 -1.80 2.45 -4.59
CA GLN A 166 -2.30 3.40 -3.60
C GLN A 166 -1.61 4.77 -3.71
N GLY A 167 -0.32 4.80 -4.03
CA GLY A 167 0.43 6.02 -4.29
C GLY A 167 -0.17 6.84 -5.43
N VAL A 168 -0.44 6.21 -6.57
CA VAL A 168 -1.12 6.86 -7.71
C VAL A 168 -2.51 7.35 -7.31
N LEU A 169 -3.31 6.50 -6.67
CA LEU A 169 -4.68 6.86 -6.32
C LEU A 169 -4.72 8.02 -5.31
N ASN A 170 -3.82 8.04 -4.33
CA ASN A 170 -3.67 9.16 -3.40
C ASN A 170 -3.25 10.44 -4.14
N THR A 171 -2.38 10.34 -5.14
CA THR A 171 -2.03 11.48 -6.00
C THR A 171 -3.26 12.04 -6.72
N PHE A 172 -4.13 11.20 -7.27
CA PHE A 172 -5.39 11.66 -7.88
C PHE A 172 -6.32 12.31 -6.86
N VAL A 173 -6.49 11.71 -5.68
CA VAL A 173 -7.33 12.26 -4.60
C VAL A 173 -6.85 13.66 -4.21
N ILE A 174 -5.55 13.83 -3.97
CA ILE A 174 -4.95 15.11 -3.58
C ILE A 174 -5.05 16.13 -4.72
N PHE A 175 -4.73 15.71 -5.96
CA PHE A 175 -4.74 16.60 -7.12
C PHE A 175 -6.15 17.11 -7.41
N LEU A 176 -7.13 16.22 -7.58
CA LEU A 176 -8.50 16.59 -7.95
C LEU A 176 -9.20 17.40 -6.86
N SER A 177 -9.05 17.02 -5.59
CA SER A 177 -9.64 17.77 -4.48
C SER A 177 -9.09 19.20 -4.41
N ARG A 178 -7.80 19.41 -4.70
CA ARG A 178 -7.16 20.73 -4.72
C ARG A 178 -7.52 21.56 -5.94
N VAL A 179 -7.61 20.95 -7.12
CA VAL A 179 -8.08 21.65 -8.33
C VAL A 179 -9.51 22.15 -8.14
N LEU A 180 -10.43 21.25 -7.75
CA LEU A 180 -11.83 21.61 -7.56
C LEU A 180 -12.02 22.56 -6.38
N GLY A 181 -11.32 22.34 -5.26
CA GLY A 181 -11.36 23.25 -4.13
C GLY A 181 -10.88 24.66 -4.48
N PHE A 182 -9.86 24.78 -5.34
CA PHE A 182 -9.41 26.07 -5.85
C PHE A 182 -10.49 26.75 -6.71
N VAL A 183 -11.11 26.02 -7.64
CA VAL A 183 -12.20 26.56 -8.48
C VAL A 183 -13.39 27.01 -7.62
N ILE A 184 -13.81 26.20 -6.65
CA ILE A 184 -14.92 26.52 -5.74
C ILE A 184 -14.59 27.75 -4.89
N GLY A 185 -13.38 27.81 -4.32
CA GLY A 185 -12.95 28.97 -3.53
C GLY A 185 -12.98 30.26 -4.35
N ARG A 186 -12.43 30.21 -5.56
CA ARG A 186 -12.42 31.34 -6.51
C ARG A 186 -13.82 31.79 -6.93
N ALA A 187 -14.74 30.84 -7.13
CA ALA A 187 -16.11 31.14 -7.51
C ALA A 187 -16.87 31.93 -6.42
N VAL A 188 -16.56 31.68 -5.14
CA VAL A 188 -17.13 32.46 -4.02
C VAL A 188 -16.47 33.82 -3.89
N GLY A 189 -15.14 33.88 -3.99
CA GLY A 189 -14.36 35.13 -3.90
C GLY A 189 -14.43 35.82 -2.53
N GLY A 190 -13.78 36.98 -2.42
CA GLY A 190 -13.83 37.85 -1.24
C GLY A 190 -13.13 37.29 0.02
N ARG A 191 -13.50 37.81 1.20
CA ARG A 191 -12.83 37.52 2.48
C ARG A 191 -12.96 36.04 2.93
N GLY A 192 -13.85 35.26 2.31
CA GLY A 192 -14.09 33.85 2.63
C GLY A 192 -13.39 32.83 1.73
N GLU A 193 -12.76 33.26 0.63
CA GLU A 193 -12.19 32.37 -0.40
C GLU A 193 -11.28 31.28 0.19
N GLY A 194 -10.35 31.66 1.07
CA GLY A 194 -9.38 30.74 1.65
C GLY A 194 -10.03 29.64 2.50
N LEU A 195 -11.03 30.00 3.30
CA LEU A 195 -11.76 29.05 4.15
C LEU A 195 -12.62 28.12 3.30
N VAL A 196 -13.36 28.67 2.33
CA VAL A 196 -14.17 27.87 1.41
C VAL A 196 -13.32 26.88 0.63
N ARG A 197 -12.16 27.32 0.11
CA ARG A 197 -11.22 26.43 -0.59
C ARG A 197 -10.75 25.29 0.32
N LEU A 198 -10.36 25.60 1.57
CA LEU A 198 -9.91 24.58 2.52
C LEU A 198 -11.02 23.56 2.82
N LEU A 199 -12.23 24.04 3.12
CA LEU A 199 -13.38 23.17 3.39
C LEU A 199 -13.74 22.31 2.18
N ALA A 200 -13.75 22.90 0.98
CA ALA A 200 -13.98 22.16 -0.26
C ALA A 200 -12.95 21.05 -0.46
N ILE A 201 -11.66 21.32 -0.23
CA ILE A 201 -10.60 20.31 -0.31
C ILE A 201 -10.85 19.16 0.67
N LEU A 202 -11.17 19.46 1.93
CA LEU A 202 -11.40 18.44 2.95
C LEU A 202 -12.63 17.58 2.64
N ILE A 203 -13.72 18.22 2.22
CA ILE A 203 -14.96 17.53 1.88
C ILE A 203 -14.76 16.65 0.64
N LEU A 204 -14.10 17.15 -0.41
CA LEU A 204 -13.87 16.41 -1.66
C LEU A 204 -12.90 15.24 -1.52
N GLN A 205 -11.98 15.28 -0.55
CA GLN A 205 -11.10 14.13 -0.29
C GLN A 205 -11.87 12.88 0.15
N VAL A 206 -13.01 13.03 0.83
CA VAL A 206 -13.81 11.89 1.30
C VAL A 206 -14.37 11.05 0.15
N PRO A 207 -15.19 11.59 -0.78
CA PRO A 207 -15.72 10.81 -1.89
C PRO A 207 -14.61 10.30 -2.83
N PHE A 208 -13.57 11.10 -3.12
CA PHE A 208 -12.46 10.63 -3.93
C PHE A 208 -11.66 9.52 -3.24
N GLY A 209 -11.47 9.62 -1.92
CA GLY A 209 -10.82 8.58 -1.12
C GLY A 209 -11.63 7.27 -1.10
N ILE A 210 -12.96 7.35 -1.03
CA ILE A 210 -13.84 6.18 -1.15
C ILE A 210 -13.72 5.56 -2.54
N LEU A 211 -13.75 6.35 -3.61
CA LEU A 211 -13.58 5.83 -4.97
C LEU A 211 -12.21 5.16 -5.16
N ALA A 212 -11.15 5.78 -4.63
CA ALA A 212 -9.81 5.21 -4.63
C ALA A 212 -9.76 3.87 -3.86
N SER A 213 -10.37 3.78 -2.68
CA SER A 213 -10.37 2.55 -1.89
C SER A 213 -11.11 1.41 -2.57
N LEU A 214 -12.18 1.69 -3.33
CA LEU A 214 -12.87 0.69 -4.15
C LEU A 214 -11.95 0.10 -5.23
N VAL A 215 -11.14 0.92 -5.89
CA VAL A 215 -10.16 0.45 -6.88
C VAL A 215 -9.09 -0.44 -6.22
N VAL A 216 -8.56 -0.04 -5.07
CA VAL A 216 -7.60 -0.85 -4.30
C VAL A 216 -8.23 -2.19 -3.89
N ALA A 217 -9.46 -2.16 -3.37
CA ALA A 217 -10.17 -3.36 -2.92
C ALA A 217 -10.46 -4.33 -4.09
N ALA A 218 -10.88 -3.81 -5.23
CA ALA A 218 -11.11 -4.61 -6.44
C ALA A 218 -9.81 -5.26 -6.94
N PHE A 219 -8.71 -4.50 -6.96
CA PHE A 219 -7.41 -5.03 -7.34
C PHE A 219 -6.88 -6.06 -6.32
N SER A 220 -7.17 -5.88 -5.04
CA SER A 220 -6.81 -6.83 -3.97
C SER A 220 -7.47 -8.17 -4.18
N ARG A 221 -8.78 -8.13 -4.42
CA ARG A 221 -9.56 -9.32 -4.68
C ARG A 221 -9.10 -10.05 -5.94
N MET A 222 -8.72 -9.32 -6.99
CA MET A 222 -8.18 -9.93 -8.20
C MET A 222 -6.86 -10.68 -7.96
N ARG A 223 -6.01 -10.19 -7.06
CA ARG A 223 -4.75 -10.87 -6.71
C ARG A 223 -4.97 -12.10 -5.87
N GLU A 224 -5.93 -12.05 -4.95
CA GLU A 224 -6.32 -13.19 -4.11
C GLU A 224 -6.68 -14.42 -4.94
N PHE A 225 -7.49 -14.25 -5.99
CA PHE A 225 -7.88 -15.34 -6.88
C PHE A 225 -6.75 -15.91 -7.75
N ARG A 226 -5.58 -15.25 -7.78
CA ARG A 226 -4.41 -15.68 -8.56
C ARG A 226 -3.30 -16.30 -7.70
N ALA A 227 -3.41 -16.20 -6.37
CA ALA A 227 -2.48 -16.79 -5.41
C ALA A 227 -2.84 -18.26 -5.19
#